data_AF-A0A3N9N6G2-F1
#
_entry.id   AF-A0A3N9N6G2-F1
#
_cell.length_a   1.000
_cell.length_b   1.000
_cell.length_c   1.000
_cell.angle_alpha   90.00
_cell.angle_beta   90.00
_cell.angle_gamma   90.00
#
_symmetry.space_group_name_H-M   'P 1'
#
loop_
_entity.id
_entity.type
_entity.pdbx_description
1 polymer ?
#
loop_
_entity_poly.entity_id
_entity_poly.type
_entity_poly.pdbx_seq_one_letter_code
_entity_poly.pdbx_strand_id
1 'polypeptide(L)'
;MISKYKINTHLTILFAALLLGLLFEVQTIVKMTDVIKMGKPIESSWILDSIWSFVVSVFVFYLTAAFNLFWKKHFFTSARFRKLNPMLIIAANILLFFMLSVLSTILFESRYDKQIPIIYYSFEIWITFLFAILFAHILIFIKKARTAEIDNAHLKEEKAKAELASLKEQISPHFLFNTLSSLSSVIRQDDKKSSL
;
A
#
# COMPACT_ATOMS: atom_id res chain seq x y z
N MET A 1 -17.68 -8.61 -12.61
CA MET A 1 -16.69 -8.52 -13.72
C MET A 1 -15.55 -7.52 -13.40
N ILE A 2 -14.85 -7.66 -12.26
CA ILE A 2 -13.77 -6.74 -11.81
C ILE A 2 -12.50 -7.53 -11.45
N SER A 3 -12.04 -8.39 -12.37
CA SER A 3 -10.81 -9.16 -12.21
C SER A 3 -9.97 -9.09 -13.48
N LYS A 4 -9.63 -7.88 -13.93
CA LYS A 4 -8.77 -7.72 -15.13
C LYS A 4 -7.37 -7.17 -14.87
N TYR A 5 -7.06 -6.71 -13.66
CA TYR A 5 -5.70 -6.29 -13.31
C TYR A 5 -5.36 -6.71 -11.88
N LYS A 6 -4.91 -7.96 -11.71
CA LYS A 6 -4.22 -8.36 -10.49
C LYS A 6 -2.83 -7.72 -10.54
N ILE A 7 -2.69 -6.55 -9.90
CA ILE A 7 -1.42 -5.81 -9.82
C ILE A 7 -0.36 -6.77 -9.27
N ASN A 8 0.65 -7.09 -10.09
CA ASN A 8 1.77 -7.91 -9.67
C ASN A 8 2.61 -7.12 -8.66
N THR A 9 2.48 -7.46 -7.37
CA THR A 9 3.12 -6.71 -6.29
C THR A 9 4.65 -6.75 -6.40
N HIS A 10 5.25 -7.84 -6.91
CA HIS A 10 6.70 -7.89 -7.14
C HIS A 10 7.14 -6.90 -8.22
N LEU A 11 6.39 -6.80 -9.31
CA LEU A 11 6.66 -5.83 -10.37
C LEU A 11 6.49 -4.40 -9.85
N THR A 12 5.49 -4.14 -9.00
CA THR A 12 5.29 -2.82 -8.38
C THR A 12 6.45 -2.45 -7.46
N ILE A 13 6.99 -3.39 -6.68
CA ILE A 13 8.18 -3.18 -5.86
C ILE A 13 9.39 -2.86 -6.75
N LEU A 14 9.62 -3.67 -7.79
CA LEU A 14 10.75 -3.47 -8.69
C LEU A 14 10.68 -2.11 -9.38
N PHE A 15 9.51 -1.71 -9.87
CA PHE A 15 9.33 -0.40 -10.50
C PHE A 15 9.61 0.75 -9.52
N ALA A 16 9.13 0.67 -8.28
CA ALA A 16 9.42 1.66 -7.25
C ALA A 16 10.91 1.70 -6.88
N ALA A 17 11.56 0.54 -6.80
CA ALA A 17 13.00 0.41 -6.55
C ALA A 17 13.83 1.09 -7.65
N LEU A 18 13.49 0.83 -8.92
CA LEU A 18 14.16 1.43 -10.08
C LEU A 18 13.99 2.95 -10.09
N LEU A 19 12.79 3.46 -9.80
CA LEU A 19 12.56 4.91 -9.71
C LEU A 19 13.38 5.57 -8.61
N LEU A 20 13.44 4.97 -7.42
CA LEU A 20 14.22 5.51 -6.32
C LEU A 20 15.74 5.44 -6.62
N GLY A 21 16.21 4.34 -7.19
CA GLY A 21 17.60 4.21 -7.63
C GLY A 21 17.98 5.28 -8.66
N LEU A 22 17.13 5.54 -9.65
CA LEU A 22 17.36 6.58 -10.65
C LEU A 22 17.42 7.99 -10.04
N LEU A 23 16.70 8.24 -8.94
CA LEU A 23 16.78 9.52 -8.23
C LEU A 23 18.15 9.74 -7.58
N PHE A 24 18.81 8.69 -7.10
CA PHE A 24 20.17 8.81 -6.55
C PHE A 24 21.20 9.14 -7.63
N GLU A 25 21.02 8.62 -8.85
CA GLU A 25 21.93 8.92 -9.97
C GLU A 25 21.95 10.40 -10.36
N VAL A 26 20.88 11.14 -10.08
CA VAL A 26 20.83 12.60 -10.29
C VAL A 26 21.97 13.30 -9.54
N GLN A 27 22.31 12.83 -8.33
CA GLN A 27 23.39 13.42 -7.54
C GLN A 27 24.77 13.21 -8.19
N THR A 28 25.01 12.04 -8.77
CA THR A 28 26.27 11.77 -9.49
C THR A 28 26.38 12.61 -10.75
N ILE A 29 25.28 12.75 -11.51
CA ILE A 29 25.24 13.59 -12.71
C ILE A 29 25.61 15.04 -12.36
N VAL A 30 25.01 15.60 -11.29
CA VAL A 30 25.34 16.96 -10.84
C VAL A 30 26.82 17.10 -10.51
N LYS A 31 27.41 16.16 -9.75
CA LYS A 31 28.84 16.15 -9.44
C LYS A 31 29.71 16.11 -10.69
N MET A 32 29.36 15.27 -11.67
CA MET A 32 30.07 15.20 -12.95
C MET A 32 30.01 16.54 -13.69
N THR A 33 28.86 17.22 -13.71
CA THR A 33 28.76 18.53 -14.37
C THR A 33 29.64 19.59 -13.72
N ASP A 34 29.77 19.58 -12.39
CA ASP A 34 30.62 20.55 -11.69
C ASP A 34 32.11 20.28 -11.93
N VAL A 35 32.51 19.01 -12.01
CA VAL A 35 33.90 18.62 -12.32
C VAL A 35 34.29 19.03 -13.74
N ILE A 36 33.39 18.84 -14.71
CA ILE A 36 33.58 19.30 -16.09
C ILE A 36 33.73 20.83 -16.13
N LYS A 37 32.90 21.58 -15.39
CA LYS A 37 33.03 23.05 -15.29
C LYS A 37 34.37 23.49 -14.69
N MET A 38 34.96 22.67 -13.83
CA MET A 38 36.30 22.91 -13.27
C MET A 38 37.45 22.50 -14.21
N GLY A 39 37.15 22.04 -15.43
CA GLY A 39 38.15 21.61 -16.42
C GLY A 39 38.88 20.32 -16.04
N LYS A 40 38.35 19.55 -15.08
CA LYS A 40 38.93 18.28 -14.65
C LYS A 40 38.36 17.11 -15.46
N PRO A 41 39.16 16.09 -15.79
CA PRO A 41 38.64 14.89 -16.45
C PRO A 41 37.71 14.10 -15.52
N ILE A 42 36.71 13.44 -16.11
CA ILE A 42 35.84 12.50 -15.38
C ILE A 42 36.61 11.20 -15.20
N GLU A 43 36.69 10.72 -13.95
CA GLU A 43 37.29 9.42 -13.65
C GLU A 43 36.33 8.28 -14.03
N SER A 44 36.84 7.23 -14.68
CA SER A 44 36.04 6.07 -15.09
C SER A 44 35.46 5.28 -13.91
N SER A 45 36.07 5.38 -12.73
CA SER A 45 35.58 4.80 -11.48
C SER A 45 34.18 5.31 -11.13
N TRP A 46 33.90 6.60 -11.36
CA TRP A 46 32.63 7.21 -10.94
C TRP A 46 31.42 6.61 -11.63
N ILE A 47 31.55 6.24 -12.90
CA ILE A 47 30.47 5.60 -13.66
C ILE A 47 30.21 4.20 -13.11
N LEU A 48 31.27 3.44 -12.84
CA LEU A 48 31.17 2.09 -12.28
C LEU A 48 30.59 2.10 -10.86
N ASP A 49 30.97 3.09 -10.04
CA ASP A 49 30.45 3.27 -8.68
C ASP A 49 28.98 3.68 -8.68
N SER A 50 28.57 4.52 -9.63
CA SER A 50 27.16 4.87 -9.87
C SER A 50 26.32 3.64 -10.21
N ILE A 51 26.73 2.88 -11.24
CA ILE A 51 26.03 1.65 -11.63
C ILE A 51 25.93 0.67 -10.46
N TRP A 52 27.00 0.56 -9.68
CA TRP A 52 27.01 -0.31 -8.50
C TRP A 52 26.04 0.19 -7.41
N SER A 53 26.04 1.49 -7.10
CA SER A 53 25.11 2.09 -6.14
C SER A 53 23.66 1.91 -6.55
N PHE A 54 23.35 2.09 -7.83
CA PHE A 54 22.04 1.80 -8.40
C PHE A 54 21.62 0.35 -8.16
N VAL A 55 22.49 -0.63 -8.44
CA VAL A 55 22.17 -2.05 -8.24
C VAL A 55 21.96 -2.36 -6.76
N VAL A 56 22.79 -1.83 -5.87
CA VAL A 56 22.69 -2.06 -4.43
C VAL A 56 21.41 -1.42 -3.87
N SER A 57 21.07 -0.19 -4.26
CA SER A 57 19.85 0.49 -3.80
C SER A 57 18.59 -0.26 -4.24
N VAL A 58 18.54 -0.71 -5.50
CA VAL A 58 17.42 -1.53 -6.02
C VAL A 58 17.29 -2.84 -5.22
N PHE A 59 18.42 -3.50 -4.93
CA PHE A 59 18.44 -4.73 -4.15
C PHE A 59 17.98 -4.53 -2.70
N VAL A 60 18.51 -3.52 -2.01
CA VAL A 60 18.15 -3.16 -0.63
C VAL A 60 16.67 -2.80 -0.54
N PHE A 61 16.17 -1.99 -1.48
CA PHE A 61 14.75 -1.63 -1.53
C PHE A 61 13.88 -2.87 -1.70
N TYR A 62 14.20 -3.72 -2.67
CA TYR A 62 13.43 -4.92 -2.97
C TYR A 62 13.36 -5.86 -1.78
N LEU A 63 14.50 -6.18 -1.14
CA LEU A 63 14.52 -7.05 0.04
C LEU A 63 13.72 -6.49 1.21
N THR A 64 13.89 -5.20 1.49
CA THR A 64 13.20 -4.52 2.60
C THR A 64 11.69 -4.49 2.38
N ALA A 65 11.26 -4.15 1.16
CA ALA A 65 9.84 -4.14 0.80
C ALA A 65 9.25 -5.56 0.78
N ALA A 66 9.97 -6.55 0.24
CA ALA A 66 9.54 -7.94 0.18
C ALA A 66 9.38 -8.54 1.60
N PHE A 67 10.32 -8.25 2.50
CA PHE A 67 10.21 -8.63 3.91
C PHE A 67 8.92 -8.08 4.53
N ASN A 68 8.66 -6.78 4.36
CA ASN A 68 7.51 -6.10 4.95
C ASN A 68 6.16 -6.46 4.32
N LEU A 69 6.14 -6.91 3.07
CA LEU A 69 4.91 -7.26 2.34
C LEU A 69 4.56 -8.76 2.43
N PHE A 70 5.56 -9.64 2.38
CA PHE A 70 5.35 -11.08 2.23
C PHE A 70 5.88 -11.88 3.41
N TRP A 71 7.15 -11.73 3.75
CA TRP A 71 7.82 -12.64 4.69
C TRP A 71 7.42 -12.40 6.13
N LYS A 72 7.14 -11.17 6.55
CA LYS A 72 6.74 -10.89 7.93
C LYS A 72 5.51 -11.68 8.39
N LYS A 73 4.63 -12.06 7.47
CA LYS A 73 3.46 -12.87 7.79
C LYS A 73 3.83 -14.28 8.22
N HIS A 74 4.84 -14.89 7.60
CA HIS A 74 5.30 -16.24 7.95
C HIS A 74 5.93 -16.29 9.34
N PHE A 75 6.62 -15.21 9.74
CA PHE A 75 7.36 -15.17 11.02
C PHE A 75 6.54 -14.57 12.19
N PHE A 76 5.64 -13.60 11.93
CA PHE A 76 5.06 -12.74 12.97
C PHE A 76 3.52 -12.66 12.96
N THR A 77 2.79 -13.67 12.46
CA THR A 77 1.30 -13.70 12.55
C THR A 77 0.74 -14.70 13.57
N SER A 78 1.59 -15.33 14.38
CA SER A 78 1.16 -16.25 15.43
C SER A 78 0.20 -15.59 16.42
N ALA A 79 -0.99 -16.18 16.58
CA ALA A 79 -2.04 -15.65 17.47
C ALA A 79 -1.59 -15.59 18.95
N ARG A 80 -0.66 -16.47 19.34
CA ARG A 80 -0.06 -16.56 20.68
C ARG A 80 0.69 -15.29 21.10
N PHE A 81 1.30 -14.56 20.17
CA PHE A 81 2.18 -13.42 20.48
C PHE A 81 1.68 -12.10 19.87
N ARG A 82 0.37 -11.97 19.62
CA ARG A 82 -0.24 -10.84 18.91
C ARG A 82 0.20 -9.46 19.41
N LYS A 83 0.36 -9.28 20.72
CA LYS A 83 0.81 -8.02 21.34
C LYS A 83 2.30 -7.73 21.14
N LEU A 84 3.13 -8.77 21.00
CA LEU A 84 4.59 -8.65 20.80
C LEU A 84 4.98 -8.52 19.32
N ASN A 85 4.13 -9.01 18.40
CA ASN A 85 4.37 -8.94 16.96
C ASN A 85 4.86 -7.58 16.43
N PRO A 86 4.31 -6.40 16.81
CA PRO A 86 4.84 -5.13 16.31
C PRO A 86 6.29 -4.86 16.77
N MET A 87 6.61 -5.16 18.03
CA MET A 87 7.97 -4.99 18.55
C MET A 87 8.96 -5.94 17.86
N LEU A 88 8.55 -7.19 17.62
CA LEU A 88 9.37 -8.17 16.89
C LEU A 88 9.60 -7.77 15.42
N ILE A 89 8.60 -7.19 14.75
CA ILE A 89 8.73 -6.69 13.38
C ILE A 89 9.69 -5.49 13.33
N ILE A 90 9.61 -4.58 14.30
CA ILE A 90 10.55 -3.45 14.40
C ILE A 90 11.97 -3.97 14.63
N ALA A 91 12.17 -4.87 15.60
CA ALA A 91 13.46 -5.48 15.86
C ALA A 91 14.03 -6.21 14.64
N ALA A 92 13.18 -6.93 13.89
CA ALA A 92 13.60 -7.61 12.67
C ALA A 92 13.98 -6.64 11.54
N ASN A 93 13.28 -5.51 11.40
CA ASN A 93 13.67 -4.46 10.45
C ASN A 93 15.00 -3.79 10.87
N ILE A 94 15.20 -3.55 12.17
CA ILE A 94 16.49 -3.02 12.67
C ILE A 94 17.61 -4.01 12.36
N LEU A 95 17.42 -5.30 12.64
CA LEU A 95 18.41 -6.33 12.31
C LEU A 95 18.68 -6.41 10.81
N LEU A 96 17.63 -6.38 9.98
CA LEU A 96 17.75 -6.38 8.52
C LEU A 96 18.54 -5.16 8.04
N PHE A 97 18.25 -3.98 8.60
CA PHE A 97 18.98 -2.76 8.29
C PHE A 97 20.47 -2.89 8.58
N PHE A 98 20.83 -3.39 9.78
CA PHE A 98 22.23 -3.62 10.14
C PHE A 98 22.89 -4.65 9.22
N MET A 99 22.23 -5.78 8.92
CA MET A 99 22.77 -6.79 8.01
C MET A 99 23.01 -6.24 6.61
N LEU A 100 22.06 -5.48 6.06
CA LEU A 100 22.19 -4.87 4.73
C LEU A 100 23.25 -3.77 4.71
N SER A 101 23.40 -2.99 5.78
CA SER A 101 24.41 -1.93 5.89
C SER A 101 25.83 -2.48 6.02
N VAL A 102 26.00 -3.59 6.74
CA VAL A 102 27.29 -4.30 6.81
C VAL A 102 27.61 -4.93 5.46
N LEU A 103 26.64 -5.62 4.85
CA LEU A 103 26.80 -6.23 3.53
C LEU A 103 27.18 -5.20 2.47
N SER A 104 26.47 -4.07 2.42
CA SER A 104 26.82 -2.99 1.50
C SER A 104 28.23 -2.47 1.78
N THR A 105 28.60 -2.23 3.04
CA THR A 105 29.94 -1.75 3.39
C THR A 105 31.01 -2.70 2.86
N ILE A 106 30.87 -4.01 3.05
CA ILE A 106 31.80 -5.03 2.52
C ILE A 106 31.83 -5.00 0.98
N LEU A 107 30.67 -4.92 0.34
CA LEU A 107 30.54 -4.89 -1.12
C LEU A 107 31.15 -3.63 -1.74
N PHE A 108 31.10 -2.50 -1.05
CA PHE A 108 31.70 -1.25 -1.49
C PHE A 108 33.17 -1.07 -1.04
N GLU A 109 33.62 -1.74 0.04
CA GLU A 109 35.02 -1.66 0.53
C GLU A 109 36.04 -2.12 -0.52
N SER A 110 35.66 -3.07 -1.36
CA SER A 110 36.46 -3.50 -2.51
C SER A 110 36.58 -2.44 -3.63
N ARG A 111 35.76 -1.37 -3.59
CA ARG A 111 35.63 -0.36 -4.65
C ARG A 111 35.94 1.06 -4.18
N TYR A 112 35.98 1.32 -2.86
CA TYR A 112 36.17 2.65 -2.33
C TYR A 112 37.53 3.24 -2.72
N ASP A 113 37.50 4.33 -3.46
CA ASP A 113 38.55 5.34 -3.33
C ASP A 113 38.38 6.01 -1.96
N LYS A 114 39.48 6.14 -1.19
CA LYS A 114 39.49 6.70 0.18
C LYS A 114 39.03 8.16 0.24
N GLN A 115 38.76 8.77 -0.91
CA GLN A 115 38.37 10.17 -1.05
C GLN A 115 36.87 10.43 -0.82
N ILE A 116 35.98 9.44 -1.00
CA ILE A 116 34.54 9.64 -0.74
C ILE A 116 34.21 9.22 0.69
N PRO A 117 33.70 10.13 1.55
CA PRO A 117 33.38 9.80 2.93
C PRO A 117 32.30 8.71 3.01
N ILE A 118 32.55 7.68 3.83
CA ILE A 118 31.66 6.54 4.08
C ILE A 118 30.22 6.95 4.49
N ILE A 119 30.07 8.19 4.97
CA ILE A 119 28.79 8.78 5.39
C ILE A 119 27.81 8.99 4.23
N TYR A 120 28.29 9.23 3.00
CA TYR A 120 27.41 9.44 1.82
C TYR A 120 26.72 8.14 1.41
N TYR A 121 27.47 7.05 1.30
CA TYR A 121 26.91 5.73 0.96
C TYR A 121 26.02 5.21 2.08
N SER A 122 26.42 5.43 3.34
CA SER A 122 25.56 5.15 4.47
C SER A 122 24.22 5.86 4.31
N PHE A 123 24.22 7.17 4.02
CA PHE A 123 23.01 7.97 3.86
C PHE A 123 22.06 7.44 2.77
N GLU A 124 22.59 7.04 1.60
CA GLU A 124 21.79 6.45 0.54
C GLU A 124 21.06 5.18 1.00
N ILE A 125 21.75 4.30 1.72
CA ILE A 125 21.15 3.07 2.28
C ILE A 125 20.08 3.40 3.32
N TRP A 126 20.34 4.37 4.20
CA TRP A 126 19.35 4.84 5.20
C TRP A 126 18.07 5.32 4.51
N ILE A 127 18.20 6.18 3.50
CA ILE A 127 17.05 6.71 2.75
C ILE A 127 16.33 5.59 2.00
N THR A 128 17.06 4.73 1.28
CA THR A 128 16.49 3.60 0.55
C THR A 128 15.67 2.69 1.47
N PHE A 129 16.22 2.36 2.64
CA PHE A 129 15.56 1.51 3.62
C PHE A 129 14.28 2.14 4.17
N LEU A 130 14.33 3.43 4.54
CA LEU A 130 13.17 4.17 5.02
C LEU A 130 12.06 4.20 3.97
N PHE A 131 12.39 4.55 2.73
CA PHE A 131 11.42 4.60 1.63
C PHE A 131 10.81 3.22 1.33
N ALA A 132 11.60 2.14 1.39
CA ALA A 132 11.09 0.79 1.19
C ALA A 132 10.08 0.38 2.27
N ILE A 133 10.34 0.73 3.55
CA ILE A 133 9.38 0.50 4.65
C ILE A 133 8.11 1.31 4.42
N LEU A 134 8.22 2.61 4.15
CA LEU A 134 7.07 3.49 3.92
C LEU A 134 6.22 2.99 2.75
N PHE A 135 6.87 2.67 1.63
CA PHE A 135 6.24 2.12 0.44
C PHE A 135 5.46 0.83 0.75
N ALA A 136 6.06 -0.11 1.49
CA ALA A 136 5.38 -1.33 1.90
C ALA A 136 4.15 -1.06 2.77
N HIS A 137 4.22 -0.10 3.70
CA HIS A 137 3.10 0.26 4.56
C HIS A 137 1.98 0.96 3.79
N ILE A 138 2.32 1.86 2.86
CA ILE A 138 1.35 2.51 1.97
C ILE A 138 0.61 1.47 1.13
N LEU A 139 1.32 0.50 0.54
CA LEU A 139 0.68 -0.56 -0.24
C LEU A 139 -0.25 -1.44 0.61
N ILE A 140 0.12 -1.74 1.85
CA ILE A 140 -0.76 -2.48 2.78
C ILE A 140 -1.99 -1.64 3.12
N PHE A 141 -1.82 -0.35 3.39
CA PHE A 141 -2.91 0.56 3.71
C PHE A 141 -3.91 0.67 2.55
N ILE A 142 -3.42 0.90 1.32
CA ILE A 142 -4.27 0.96 0.12
C ILE A 142 -5.05 -0.35 -0.07
N LYS A 143 -4.39 -1.50 0.10
CA LYS A 143 -5.07 -2.82 -0.01
C LYS A 143 -6.18 -2.96 1.04
N LYS A 144 -5.92 -2.58 2.28
CA LYS A 144 -6.92 -2.63 3.37
C LYS A 144 -8.09 -1.66 3.13
N ALA A 145 -7.80 -0.44 2.70
CA ALA A 145 -8.83 0.56 2.40
C ALA A 145 -9.77 0.08 1.29
N ARG A 146 -9.21 -0.51 0.23
CA ARG A 146 -10.00 -1.08 -0.87
C ARG A 146 -10.88 -2.25 -0.43
N THR A 147 -10.37 -3.14 0.42
CA THR A 147 -11.18 -4.23 0.98
C THR A 147 -12.31 -3.68 1.85
N ALA A 148 -12.00 -2.73 2.74
CA ALA A 148 -13.00 -2.11 3.60
C ALA A 148 -14.10 -1.37 2.81
N GLU A 149 -13.75 -0.76 1.68
CA GLU A 149 -14.73 -0.10 0.79
C GLU A 149 -15.71 -1.11 0.17
N ILE A 150 -15.19 -2.25 -0.31
CA ILE A 150 -16.00 -3.34 -0.88
C ILE A 150 -16.92 -3.94 0.19
N ASP A 151 -16.38 -4.23 1.39
CA ASP A 151 -17.15 -4.80 2.49
C ASP A 151 -18.26 -3.85 2.93
N ASN A 152 -17.99 -2.54 3.00
CA ASN A 152 -19.01 -1.53 3.31
C ASN A 152 -20.10 -1.43 2.25
N ALA A 153 -19.75 -1.58 0.96
CA ALA A 153 -20.74 -1.59 -0.11
C ALA A 153 -21.69 -2.80 0.03
N HIS A 154 -21.15 -3.98 0.34
CA HIS A 154 -21.93 -5.19 0.57
C HIS A 154 -22.86 -5.05 1.80
N LEU A 155 -22.33 -4.54 2.92
CA LEU A 155 -23.12 -4.31 4.13
C LEU A 155 -24.26 -3.31 3.91
N LYS A 156 -24.04 -2.26 3.10
CA LYS A 156 -25.09 -1.32 2.71
C LYS A 156 -26.17 -1.97 1.88
N GLU A 157 -25.80 -2.87 0.96
CA GLU A 157 -26.76 -3.62 0.15
C GLU A 157 -27.60 -4.57 1.02
N GLU A 158 -26.98 -5.32 1.92
CA GLU A 158 -27.68 -6.22 2.86
C GLU A 158 -28.64 -5.45 3.77
N LYS A 159 -28.20 -4.29 4.28
CA LYS A 159 -29.05 -3.41 5.08
C LYS A 159 -30.28 -2.94 4.30
N ALA A 160 -30.10 -2.47 3.06
CA ALA A 160 -31.21 -2.01 2.23
C ALA A 160 -32.21 -3.15 1.91
N LYS A 161 -31.71 -4.37 1.70
CA LYS A 161 -32.57 -5.56 1.51
C LYS A 161 -33.37 -5.90 2.76
N ALA A 162 -32.75 -5.86 3.94
CA ALA A 162 -33.43 -6.11 5.21
C ALA A 162 -34.50 -5.05 5.52
N GLU A 163 -34.20 -3.77 5.27
CA GLU A 163 -35.17 -2.68 5.41
C GLU A 163 -36.37 -2.86 4.46
N LEU A 164 -36.11 -3.22 3.19
CA LEU A 164 -37.16 -3.49 2.21
C LEU A 164 -38.01 -4.71 2.61
N ALA A 165 -37.40 -5.78 3.12
CA ALA A 165 -38.13 -6.95 3.62
C ALA A 165 -39.04 -6.58 4.80
N SER A 166 -38.53 -5.81 5.77
CA SER A 166 -39.31 -5.30 6.90
C SER A 166 -40.46 -4.39 6.44
N LEU A 167 -40.22 -3.50 5.47
CA LEU A 167 -41.27 -2.64 4.91
C LEU A 167 -42.36 -3.45 4.22
N LYS A 168 -42.00 -4.48 3.46
CA LYS A 168 -42.96 -5.40 2.83
C LYS A 168 -43.81 -6.13 3.87
N GLU A 169 -43.21 -6.55 4.97
CA GLU A 169 -43.92 -7.22 6.06
C GLU A 169 -44.91 -6.28 6.78
N GLN A 170 -44.55 -4.99 6.91
CA GLN A 170 -45.42 -3.97 7.51
C GLN A 170 -46.62 -3.59 6.63
N ILE A 171 -46.54 -3.75 5.31
CA ILE A 171 -47.73 -3.70 4.43
C ILE A 171 -48.53 -4.99 4.65
N SER A 172 -49.18 -5.07 5.81
CA SER A 172 -50.03 -6.21 6.14
C SER A 172 -51.24 -6.25 5.19
N PRO A 173 -51.71 -7.45 4.80
CA PRO A 173 -52.97 -7.59 4.05
C PRO A 173 -54.13 -6.88 4.75
N HIS A 174 -54.09 -6.85 6.10
CA HIS A 174 -55.08 -6.19 6.93
C HIS A 174 -55.14 -4.68 6.71
N PHE A 175 -54.01 -4.00 6.48
CA PHE A 175 -54.02 -2.57 6.15
C PHE A 175 -54.74 -2.32 4.83
N LEU A 176 -54.44 -3.12 3.79
CA LEU A 176 -55.12 -3.06 2.49
C LEU A 176 -56.62 -3.37 2.59
N PHE A 177 -57.00 -4.41 3.32
CA PHE A 177 -58.41 -4.74 3.55
C PHE A 177 -59.16 -3.67 4.34
N ASN A 178 -58.52 -3.05 5.33
CA ASN A 178 -59.08 -1.94 6.08
C ASN A 178 -59.32 -0.72 5.20
N THR A 179 -58.36 -0.34 4.36
CA THR A 179 -58.53 0.80 3.44
C THR A 179 -59.63 0.53 2.42
N LEU A 180 -59.69 -0.67 1.84
CA LEU A 180 -60.72 -1.07 0.88
C LEU A 180 -62.11 -1.09 1.51
N SER A 181 -62.22 -1.63 2.73
CA SER A 181 -63.49 -1.71 3.45
C SER A 181 -64.00 -0.32 3.84
N SER A 182 -63.13 0.57 4.32
CA SER A 182 -63.47 1.97 4.58
C SER A 182 -63.89 2.70 3.31
N LEU A 183 -63.16 2.57 2.22
CA LEU A 183 -63.50 3.22 0.95
C LEU A 183 -64.86 2.73 0.40
N SER A 184 -65.10 1.41 0.43
CA SER A 184 -66.38 0.82 0.06
C SER A 184 -67.53 1.36 0.93
N SER A 185 -67.29 1.57 2.24
CA SER A 185 -68.28 2.16 3.13
C SER A 185 -68.60 3.62 2.80
N VAL A 186 -67.60 4.40 2.37
CA VAL A 186 -67.77 5.81 1.99
C VAL A 186 -68.56 5.92 0.68
N ILE A 187 -68.20 5.13 -0.33
CA ILE A 187 -68.93 5.10 -1.62
C ILE A 187 -70.40 4.66 -1.40
N ARG A 188 -70.65 3.64 -0.58
CA ARG A 188 -72.02 3.20 -0.26
C ARG A 188 -72.83 4.22 0.53
N GLN A 189 -72.18 5.09 1.30
CA GLN A 189 -72.86 6.19 1.99
C GLN A 189 -73.24 7.30 1.02
N ASP A 190 -72.39 7.63 0.05
CA ASP A 190 -72.70 8.64 -0.98
C ASP A 190 -73.82 8.17 -1.93
N ASP A 191 -73.80 6.91 -2.38
CA ASP A 191 -74.88 6.34 -3.21
C ASP A 191 -76.24 6.41 -2.51
N LYS A 192 -76.27 6.21 -1.20
CA LYS A 192 -77.50 6.27 -0.38
C LYS A 192 -77.98 7.70 -0.11
N LYS A 193 -77.09 8.70 -0.27
CA LYS A 193 -77.38 10.12 -0.09
C LYS A 193 -77.81 10.80 -1.39
N SER A 194 -77.43 10.24 -2.54
CA SER A 194 -77.82 10.71 -3.89
C SER A 194 -79.17 10.17 -4.37
N SER A 195 -79.79 9.22 -3.65
CA SER A 195 -81.09 8.62 -3.98
C SER A 195 -82.26 9.14 -3.10
N LEU A 196 -82.09 10.32 -2.49
CA LEU A 196 -83.12 11.10 -1.79
C LEU A 196 -83.28 12.45 -2.50
#